data_AF-A0A537RT38-F1
#
_entry.id   AF-A0A537RT38-F1
#
_cell.length_a   1.000
_cell.length_b   1.000
_cell.length_c   1.000
_cell.angle_alpha   90.00
_cell.angle_beta   90.00
_cell.angle_gamma   90.00
#
_symmetry.space_group_name_H-M   'P 1'
#
loop_
_entity.id
_entity.type
_entity.pdbx_description
1 polymer ?
#
loop_
_entity_poly.entity_id
_entity_poly.type
_entity_poly.pdbx_seq_one_letter_code
_entity_poly.pdbx_strand_id
1 'polypeptide(L)'
;MSKRFASRSKSATPGTLRVAVFCGGRGATSILRALLRTPGVHLTVLVNAYDDGLSTGRLRGFVPGMLGASDFRKNLARLLAMSSPVQFAVADLLEYRFPAGVAPHTLDVLVEAFAARAQARRRAAASGNGLPESLNGLMQSIDQQSARVFHEQLAAFAAYARAQREPFSFEDCALGNLLLAGAYIANGRSFNPAVTQLARALHCRADVLNVTTGDNRILVALKADG
;
A
#
# COMPACT_ATOMS: atom_id res chain seq x y z
N MET A 1 -33.02 -5.20 -2.77
CA MET A 1 -33.05 -4.28 -1.60
C MET A 1 -31.78 -3.44 -1.61
N SER A 2 -31.92 -2.14 -1.88
CA SER A 2 -30.81 -1.20 -2.06
C SER A 2 -30.25 -0.73 -0.71
N LYS A 3 -28.99 -1.08 -0.39
CA LYS A 3 -28.28 -0.52 0.76
C LYS A 3 -27.72 0.84 0.37
N ARG A 4 -28.42 1.90 0.77
CA ARG A 4 -27.94 3.29 0.72
C ARG A 4 -26.60 3.40 1.45
N PHE A 5 -25.59 3.93 0.76
CA PHE A 5 -24.38 4.44 1.38
C PHE A 5 -24.75 5.60 2.30
N ALA A 6 -24.91 5.32 3.60
CA ALA A 6 -25.02 6.37 4.61
C ALA A 6 -23.62 6.97 4.84
N SER A 7 -23.23 7.89 3.96
CA SER A 7 -22.15 8.83 4.22
C SER A 7 -22.53 9.69 5.43
N ARG A 8 -21.96 9.38 6.59
CA ARG A 8 -21.93 10.34 7.71
C ARG A 8 -21.00 11.48 7.30
N SER A 9 -21.56 12.46 6.58
CA SER A 9 -20.92 13.74 6.35
C SER A 9 -20.66 14.40 7.71
N LYS A 10 -19.42 14.32 8.21
CA LYS A 10 -18.95 15.30 9.19
C LYS A 10 -19.13 16.67 8.55
N SER A 11 -19.90 17.55 9.21
CA SER A 11 -20.11 18.92 8.77
C SER A 11 -18.75 19.55 8.48
N ALA A 12 -18.63 20.19 7.31
CA ALA A 12 -17.41 20.86 6.94
C ALA A 12 -17.15 21.98 7.95
N THR A 13 -15.93 22.02 8.51
CA THR A 13 -15.46 23.19 9.25
C THR A 13 -15.49 24.39 8.29
N PRO A 14 -16.13 25.51 8.65
CA PRO A 14 -16.12 26.71 7.81
C PRO A 14 -14.68 27.06 7.42
N GLY A 15 -14.39 27.20 6.13
CA GLY A 15 -13.05 27.52 5.60
C GLY A 15 -12.22 26.36 5.05
N THR A 16 -12.72 25.11 5.04
CA THR A 16 -12.01 23.98 4.38
C THR A 16 -12.53 23.70 2.97
N LEU A 17 -11.69 23.87 1.95
CA LEU A 17 -11.96 23.48 0.57
C LEU A 17 -11.78 21.96 0.41
N ARG A 18 -12.81 21.25 -0.03
CA ARG A 18 -12.74 19.82 -0.34
C ARG A 18 -12.40 19.61 -1.81
N VAL A 19 -11.29 18.92 -2.08
CA VAL A 19 -10.80 18.67 -3.44
C VAL A 19 -10.76 17.16 -3.68
N ALA A 20 -11.42 16.72 -4.74
CA ALA A 20 -11.32 15.34 -5.23
C ALA A 20 -10.47 15.32 -6.51
N VAL A 21 -9.47 14.44 -6.56
CA VAL A 21 -8.62 14.27 -7.75
C VAL A 21 -8.74 12.84 -8.24
N PHE A 22 -9.19 12.68 -9.50
CA PHE A 22 -9.17 11.39 -10.18
C PHE A 22 -7.80 11.17 -10.81
N CYS A 23 -7.09 10.13 -10.41
CA CYS A 23 -5.81 9.80 -11.02
C CYS A 23 -5.46 8.31 -10.92
N GLY A 24 -4.60 7.86 -11.81
CA GLY A 24 -3.89 6.58 -11.68
C GLY A 24 -2.58 6.75 -10.90
N GLY A 25 -1.52 6.11 -11.39
CA GLY A 25 -0.27 5.96 -10.65
C GLY A 25 0.57 7.22 -10.40
N ARG A 26 1.05 7.90 -11.45
CA ARG A 26 2.09 8.95 -11.29
C ARG A 26 1.75 10.32 -11.89
N GLY A 27 0.82 10.40 -12.83
CA GLY A 27 0.53 11.62 -13.60
C GLY A 27 0.11 12.82 -12.74
N ALA A 28 -0.45 12.58 -11.57
CA ALA A 28 -0.92 13.65 -10.67
C ALA A 28 0.10 14.07 -9.59
N THR A 29 1.36 13.63 -9.65
CA THR A 29 2.31 13.85 -8.54
C THR A 29 2.50 15.34 -8.18
N SER A 30 2.68 16.22 -9.18
CA SER A 30 2.89 17.65 -8.96
C SER A 30 1.65 18.32 -8.34
N ILE A 31 0.46 18.03 -8.86
CA ILE A 31 -0.80 18.62 -8.38
C ILE A 31 -1.15 18.12 -6.97
N LEU A 32 -0.99 16.83 -6.69
CA LEU A 32 -1.25 16.27 -5.35
C LEU A 32 -0.33 16.92 -4.29
N ARG A 33 0.96 17.09 -4.62
CA ARG A 33 1.93 17.75 -3.72
C ARG A 33 1.59 19.23 -3.47
N ALA A 34 1.10 19.94 -4.48
CA ALA A 34 0.66 21.32 -4.33
C ALA A 34 -0.57 21.42 -3.42
N LEU A 35 -1.59 20.58 -3.67
CA LEU A 35 -2.82 20.54 -2.87
C LEU A 35 -2.54 20.17 -1.40
N LEU A 36 -1.67 19.19 -1.15
CA LEU A 36 -1.29 18.77 0.21
C LEU A 36 -0.57 19.85 1.03
N ARG A 37 0.06 20.85 0.37
CA ARG A 37 0.72 21.98 1.03
C ARG A 37 -0.20 23.19 1.19
N THR A 38 -1.39 23.15 0.59
CA THR A 38 -2.33 24.28 0.62
C THR A 38 -3.13 24.25 1.93
N PRO A 39 -3.00 25.26 2.81
CA PRO A 39 -3.77 25.31 4.04
C PRO A 39 -5.28 25.31 3.75
N GLY A 40 -6.06 24.63 4.59
CA GLY A 40 -7.51 24.55 4.43
C GLY A 40 -7.96 23.65 3.27
N VAL A 41 -7.07 22.87 2.64
CA VAL A 41 -7.49 21.85 1.65
C VAL A 41 -7.64 20.49 2.32
N HIS A 42 -8.81 19.88 2.13
CA HIS A 42 -9.03 18.47 2.38
C HIS A 42 -9.02 17.70 1.05
N LEU A 43 -8.00 16.89 0.84
CA LEU A 43 -7.78 16.15 -0.39
C LEU A 43 -8.32 14.72 -0.29
N THR A 44 -9.04 14.29 -1.32
CA THR A 44 -9.40 12.89 -1.55
C THR A 44 -8.92 12.47 -2.93
N VAL A 45 -8.11 11.42 -3.00
CA VAL A 45 -7.58 10.85 -4.24
C VAL A 45 -8.45 9.67 -4.65
N LEU A 46 -9.06 9.76 -5.83
CA LEU A 46 -9.94 8.76 -6.40
C LEU A 46 -9.15 7.96 -7.45
N VAL A 47 -8.92 6.68 -7.16
CA VAL A 47 -8.02 5.82 -7.93
C VAL A 47 -8.83 4.67 -8.53
N ASN A 48 -8.60 4.37 -9.81
CA ASN A 48 -9.10 3.13 -10.39
C ASN A 48 -8.14 1.98 -10.06
N ALA A 49 -8.69 0.81 -9.74
CA ALA A 49 -7.92 -0.35 -9.31
C ALA A 49 -7.80 -1.39 -10.44
N TYR A 50 -7.67 -0.92 -11.69
CA TYR A 50 -7.78 -1.78 -12.89
C TYR A 50 -6.47 -2.42 -13.32
N ASP A 51 -5.31 -1.94 -12.83
CA ASP A 51 -4.00 -2.48 -13.18
C ASP A 51 -3.89 -3.98 -12.88
N ASP A 52 -3.64 -4.78 -13.90
CA ASP A 52 -3.37 -6.23 -13.88
C ASP A 52 -1.99 -6.57 -14.45
N GLY A 53 -1.13 -5.59 -14.70
CA GLY A 53 0.20 -5.85 -15.25
C GLY A 53 1.14 -6.54 -14.25
N LEU A 54 2.05 -7.37 -14.76
CA LEU A 54 3.25 -7.85 -14.06
C LEU A 54 2.96 -8.38 -12.63
N SER A 55 3.63 -7.83 -11.61
CA SER A 55 3.45 -8.22 -10.22
C SER A 55 2.07 -7.85 -9.65
N THR A 56 1.39 -6.84 -10.20
CA THR A 56 0.02 -6.52 -9.82
C THR A 56 -0.93 -7.64 -10.26
N GLY A 57 -0.81 -8.11 -11.51
CA GLY A 57 -1.60 -9.22 -12.03
C GLY A 57 -1.38 -10.52 -11.26
N ARG A 58 -0.11 -10.85 -10.97
CA ARG A 58 0.23 -12.01 -10.12
C ARG A 58 -0.45 -11.94 -8.76
N LEU A 59 -0.42 -10.79 -8.11
CA LEU A 59 -1.04 -10.60 -6.80
C LEU A 59 -2.57 -10.73 -6.85
N ARG A 60 -3.22 -10.20 -7.90
CA ARG A 60 -4.66 -10.35 -8.14
C ARG A 60 -5.07 -11.80 -8.38
N GLY A 61 -4.25 -12.55 -9.13
CA GLY A 61 -4.46 -13.99 -9.35
C GLY A 61 -4.23 -14.82 -8.08
N PHE A 62 -3.31 -14.40 -7.22
CA PHE A 62 -2.96 -15.12 -5.99
C PHE A 62 -3.93 -14.87 -4.82
N VAL A 63 -4.49 -13.67 -4.73
CA VAL A 63 -5.43 -13.27 -3.65
C VAL A 63 -6.81 -12.98 -4.26
N PRO A 64 -7.78 -13.92 -4.16
CA PRO A 64 -9.10 -13.77 -4.77
C PRO A 64 -9.81 -12.48 -4.34
N GLY A 65 -10.31 -11.73 -5.32
CA GLY A 65 -11.04 -10.47 -5.12
C GLY A 65 -10.13 -9.25 -4.92
N MET A 66 -8.81 -9.42 -4.78
CA MET A 66 -7.89 -8.31 -4.68
C MET A 66 -7.90 -7.48 -5.96
N LEU A 67 -7.88 -6.15 -5.80
CA LEU A 67 -7.85 -5.21 -6.92
C LEU A 67 -6.42 -4.76 -7.23
N GLY A 68 -6.23 -4.01 -8.31
CA GLY A 68 -4.93 -3.49 -8.73
C GLY A 68 -4.27 -2.60 -7.67
N ALA A 69 -3.30 -3.15 -6.93
CA ALA A 69 -2.65 -2.48 -5.79
C ALA A 69 -1.67 -1.36 -6.18
N SER A 70 -1.10 -1.41 -7.39
CA SER A 70 0.05 -0.59 -7.78
C SER A 70 -0.20 0.91 -7.71
N ASP A 71 -1.35 1.37 -8.21
CA ASP A 71 -1.68 2.79 -8.22
C ASP A 71 -2.07 3.29 -6.82
N PHE A 72 -2.65 2.43 -5.98
CA PHE A 72 -2.89 2.75 -4.57
C PHE A 72 -1.58 2.93 -3.81
N ARG A 73 -0.66 1.97 -3.93
CA ARG A 73 0.66 2.03 -3.32
C ARG A 73 1.42 3.29 -3.72
N LYS A 74 1.43 3.60 -5.03
CA LYS A 74 2.04 4.82 -5.58
C LYS A 74 1.44 6.08 -4.95
N ASN A 75 0.12 6.14 -4.80
CA ASN A 75 -0.53 7.28 -4.18
C ASN A 75 -0.24 7.35 -2.68
N LEU A 76 -0.29 6.25 -1.93
CA LEU A 76 0.06 6.22 -0.50
C LEU A 76 1.47 6.79 -0.25
N ALA A 77 2.48 6.34 -1.01
CA ALA A 77 3.85 6.86 -0.89
C ALA A 77 3.94 8.38 -1.14
N ARG A 78 3.09 8.93 -2.01
CA ARG A 78 3.04 10.36 -2.34
C ARG A 78 2.28 11.20 -1.33
N LEU A 79 1.36 10.58 -0.59
CA LEU A 79 0.50 11.25 0.37
C LEU A 79 1.11 11.37 1.77
N LEU A 80 2.26 10.75 2.00
CA LEU A 80 3.10 11.03 3.16
C LEU A 80 3.50 12.51 3.19
N ALA A 81 3.73 13.06 4.37
CA ALA A 81 4.06 14.48 4.50
C ALA A 81 5.46 14.84 3.93
N MET A 82 6.34 13.83 3.80
CA MET A 82 7.73 13.95 3.36
C MET A 82 8.49 15.00 4.17
N SER A 83 8.20 15.09 5.47
CA SER A 83 8.74 16.11 6.38
C SER A 83 9.75 15.56 7.38
N SER A 84 10.04 14.25 7.35
CA SER A 84 11.00 13.61 8.24
C SER A 84 11.70 12.43 7.55
N PRO A 85 12.94 12.09 7.92
CA PRO A 85 13.66 10.92 7.39
C PRO A 85 12.85 9.61 7.50
N VAL A 86 12.08 9.45 8.57
CA VAL A 86 11.17 8.31 8.76
C VAL A 86 10.16 8.22 7.62
N GLN A 87 9.52 9.32 7.25
CA GLN A 87 8.52 9.31 6.16
C GLN A 87 9.16 9.10 4.78
N PHE A 88 10.38 9.60 4.55
CA PHE A 88 11.13 9.26 3.34
C PHE A 88 11.40 7.75 3.28
N ALA A 89 11.87 7.15 4.38
CA ALA A 89 12.12 5.71 4.44
C ALA A 89 10.83 4.89 4.27
N VAL A 90 9.69 5.32 4.82
CA VAL A 90 8.39 4.67 4.59
C VAL A 90 8.00 4.75 3.11
N ALA A 91 8.17 5.90 2.46
CA ALA A 91 7.89 6.04 1.03
C ALA A 91 8.76 5.08 0.20
N ASP A 92 10.05 5.02 0.51
CA ASP A 92 11.00 4.16 -0.20
C ASP A 92 10.72 2.68 0.06
N LEU A 93 10.30 2.28 1.27
CA LEU A 93 9.84 0.92 1.54
C LEU A 93 8.56 0.58 0.80
N LEU A 94 7.61 1.51 0.65
CA LEU A 94 6.41 1.28 -0.17
C LEU A 94 6.76 1.13 -1.65
N GLU A 95 7.82 1.77 -2.13
CA GLU A 95 8.29 1.69 -3.52
C GLU A 95 9.35 0.62 -3.77
N TYR A 96 9.93 0.02 -2.72
CA TYR A 96 10.95 -1.01 -2.82
C TYR A 96 10.43 -2.20 -3.62
N ARG A 97 11.19 -2.62 -4.63
CA ARG A 97 10.89 -3.76 -5.49
C ARG A 97 11.91 -4.87 -5.26
N PHE A 98 11.42 -6.08 -5.09
CA PHE A 98 12.30 -7.24 -4.93
C PHE A 98 13.05 -7.53 -6.24
N PRO A 99 14.33 -7.90 -6.16
CA PRO A 99 15.08 -8.35 -7.32
C PRO A 99 14.51 -9.66 -7.88
N ALA A 100 14.88 -9.98 -9.12
CA ALA A 100 14.61 -11.29 -9.70
C ALA A 100 15.27 -12.42 -8.90
N GLY A 101 14.64 -13.59 -8.88
CA GLY A 101 15.16 -14.77 -8.17
C GLY A 101 15.12 -14.67 -6.64
N VAL A 102 14.39 -13.70 -6.08
CA VAL A 102 14.18 -13.61 -4.63
C VAL A 102 13.53 -14.90 -4.10
N ALA A 103 14.07 -15.44 -3.02
CA ALA A 103 13.64 -16.72 -2.50
C ALA A 103 12.30 -16.60 -1.72
N PRO A 104 11.43 -17.63 -1.74
CA PRO A 104 10.16 -17.57 -1.01
C PRO A 104 10.29 -17.30 0.49
N HIS A 105 11.35 -17.80 1.14
CA HIS A 105 11.61 -17.60 2.56
C HIS A 105 11.94 -16.13 2.92
N THR A 106 12.21 -15.27 1.93
CA THR A 106 12.43 -13.83 2.16
C THR A 106 11.25 -13.17 2.85
N LEU A 107 10.01 -13.63 2.61
CA LEU A 107 8.84 -13.09 3.31
C LEU A 107 8.90 -13.35 4.81
N ASP A 108 9.29 -14.55 5.23
CA ASP A 108 9.40 -14.92 6.65
C ASP A 108 10.47 -14.09 7.34
N VAL A 109 11.63 -13.95 6.69
CA VAL A 109 12.72 -13.08 7.15
C VAL A 109 12.23 -11.64 7.34
N LEU A 110 11.45 -11.10 6.40
CA LEU A 110 10.92 -9.74 6.52
C LEU A 110 9.94 -9.60 7.69
N VAL A 111 9.03 -10.56 7.85
CA VAL A 111 8.06 -10.55 8.96
C VAL A 111 8.79 -10.49 10.31
N GLU A 112 9.82 -11.32 10.49
CA GLU A 112 10.63 -11.34 11.71
C GLU A 112 11.44 -10.06 11.90
N ALA A 113 12.06 -9.55 10.83
CA ALA A 113 12.85 -8.33 10.90
C ALA A 113 11.99 -7.10 11.26
N PHE A 114 10.79 -6.96 10.68
CA PHE A 114 9.85 -5.90 11.07
C PHE A 114 9.28 -6.14 12.48
N ALA A 115 9.05 -7.39 12.91
CA ALA A 115 8.63 -7.69 14.28
C ALA A 115 9.68 -7.24 15.31
N ALA A 116 10.95 -7.54 15.07
CA ALA A 116 12.06 -7.11 15.91
C ALA A 116 12.16 -5.58 15.99
N ARG A 117 12.03 -4.90 14.84
CA ARG A 117 12.03 -3.44 14.75
C ARG A 117 10.85 -2.81 15.49
N ALA A 118 9.67 -3.43 15.40
CA ALA A 118 8.43 -3.05 16.06
C ALA A 118 8.47 -3.20 17.59
N GLN A 119 9.37 -4.04 18.13
CA GLN A 119 9.56 -4.25 19.57
C GLN A 119 10.72 -3.44 20.17
N ALA A 120 11.39 -2.60 19.36
CA ALA A 120 12.58 -1.85 19.76
C ALA A 120 13.72 -2.73 20.32
N ARG A 121 13.77 -4.01 19.95
CA ARG A 121 14.88 -4.91 20.29
C ARG A 121 16.11 -4.46 19.50
N ARG A 122 16.88 -3.51 20.07
CA ARG A 122 18.15 -2.97 19.53
C ARG A 122 19.21 -4.04 19.20
N ARG A 123 19.00 -5.30 19.58
CA ARG A 123 19.98 -6.40 19.47
C ARG A 123 19.67 -7.50 18.46
N ALA A 124 18.55 -7.44 17.73
CA ALA A 124 18.25 -8.46 16.70
C ALA A 124 18.50 -7.96 15.28
N ALA A 125 19.44 -7.01 15.09
CA ALA A 125 20.15 -6.93 13.83
C ALA A 125 21.03 -8.19 13.75
N ALA A 126 20.41 -9.32 13.41
CA ALA A 126 21.17 -10.46 12.93
C ALA A 126 21.79 -10.02 11.60
N SER A 127 23.04 -9.57 11.71
CA SER A 127 24.02 -9.70 10.65
C SER A 127 23.91 -11.13 10.12
N GLY A 128 23.33 -11.29 8.92
CA GLY A 128 23.07 -12.62 8.33
C GLY A 128 21.63 -12.90 7.89
N ASN A 129 20.68 -11.97 8.04
CA ASN A 129 19.26 -12.19 7.69
C ASN A 129 18.96 -12.50 6.21
N GLY A 130 19.94 -12.44 5.29
CA GLY A 130 19.71 -12.66 3.86
C GLY A 130 18.90 -11.55 3.17
N LEU A 131 18.61 -10.44 3.85
CA LEU A 131 18.00 -9.25 3.24
C LEU A 131 19.05 -8.38 2.55
N PRO A 132 18.72 -7.76 1.40
CA PRO A 132 19.58 -6.77 0.77
C PRO A 132 19.89 -5.60 1.70
N GLU A 133 21.14 -5.11 1.67
CA GLU A 133 21.62 -4.04 2.56
C GLU A 133 20.77 -2.76 2.45
N SER A 134 20.36 -2.40 1.24
CA SER A 134 19.49 -1.25 0.99
C SER A 134 18.14 -1.36 1.72
N LEU A 135 17.55 -2.57 1.75
CA LEU A 135 16.29 -2.82 2.43
C LEU A 135 16.47 -2.76 3.95
N ASN A 136 17.53 -3.38 4.46
CA ASN A 136 17.85 -3.30 5.89
C ASN A 136 18.07 -1.85 6.34
N GLY A 137 18.81 -1.04 5.56
CA GLY A 137 19.01 0.39 5.84
C GLY A 137 17.69 1.15 5.99
N LEU A 138 16.77 0.99 5.03
CA LEU A 138 15.45 1.59 5.08
C LEU A 138 14.64 1.14 6.32
N MET A 139 14.71 -0.14 6.67
CA MET A 139 14.02 -0.69 7.85
C MET A 139 14.56 -0.11 9.16
N GLN A 140 15.85 0.21 9.24
CA GLN A 140 16.41 0.88 10.42
C GLN A 140 15.94 2.34 10.52
N SER A 141 15.71 3.00 9.39
CA SER A 141 15.31 4.41 9.31
C SER A 141 13.85 4.71 9.65
N ILE A 142 12.96 3.72 9.69
CA ILE A 142 11.57 3.93 10.11
C ILE A 142 11.39 3.86 11.63
N ASP A 143 10.32 4.45 12.16
CA ASP A 143 10.02 4.38 13.59
C ASP A 143 9.35 3.04 14.01
N GLN A 144 9.17 2.86 15.32
CA GLN A 144 8.57 1.65 15.89
C GLN A 144 7.12 1.45 15.42
N GLN A 145 6.37 2.55 15.26
CA GLN A 145 4.97 2.51 14.87
C GLN A 145 4.82 2.06 13.41
N SER A 146 5.59 2.65 12.50
CA SER A 146 5.64 2.25 11.09
C SER A 146 6.08 0.81 10.97
N ALA A 147 7.10 0.38 11.74
CA ALA A 147 7.54 -1.02 11.74
C ALA A 147 6.44 -2.00 12.17
N ARG A 148 5.60 -1.64 13.16
CA ARG A 148 4.42 -2.44 13.55
C ARG A 148 3.44 -2.59 12.40
N VAL A 149 3.13 -1.49 11.71
CA VAL A 149 2.23 -1.52 10.54
C VAL A 149 2.76 -2.46 9.46
N PHE A 150 4.03 -2.34 9.10
CA PHE A 150 4.67 -3.24 8.13
C PHE A 150 4.61 -4.70 8.60
N HIS A 151 4.98 -4.97 9.86
CA HIS A 151 4.91 -6.31 10.43
C HIS A 151 3.51 -6.92 10.36
N GLU A 152 2.49 -6.20 10.84
CA GLU A 152 1.10 -6.68 10.88
C GLU A 152 0.59 -7.05 9.48
N GLN A 153 0.81 -6.18 8.49
CA GLN A 153 0.33 -6.44 7.13
C GLN A 153 1.12 -7.58 6.46
N LEU A 154 2.44 -7.61 6.61
CA LEU A 154 3.25 -8.69 6.05
C LEU A 154 2.95 -10.03 6.71
N ALA A 155 2.71 -10.06 8.02
CA ALA A 155 2.33 -11.26 8.74
C ALA A 155 0.97 -11.81 8.26
N ALA A 156 -0.02 -10.93 8.05
CA ALA A 156 -1.32 -11.32 7.48
C ALA A 156 -1.17 -11.92 6.08
N PHE A 157 -0.35 -11.30 5.22
CA PHE A 157 -0.07 -11.83 3.88
C PHE A 157 0.71 -13.16 3.95
N ALA A 158 1.70 -13.27 4.83
CA ALA A 158 2.49 -14.50 5.01
C ALA A 158 1.63 -15.68 5.49
N ALA A 159 0.76 -15.45 6.48
CA ALA A 159 -0.18 -16.46 6.94
C ALA A 159 -1.08 -16.96 5.80
N TYR A 160 -1.60 -16.04 4.97
CA TYR A 160 -2.37 -16.40 3.78
C TYR A 160 -1.54 -17.19 2.75
N ALA A 161 -0.33 -16.72 2.45
CA ALA A 161 0.53 -17.31 1.44
C ALA A 161 0.95 -18.74 1.81
N ARG A 162 1.28 -19.01 3.08
CA ARG A 162 1.63 -20.35 3.59
C ARG A 162 0.46 -21.35 3.52
N ALA A 163 -0.78 -20.85 3.50
CA ALA A 163 -1.97 -21.69 3.35
C ALA A 163 -2.30 -22.03 1.89
N GLN A 164 -1.60 -21.43 0.91
CA GLN A 164 -1.80 -21.73 -0.50
C GLN A 164 -0.97 -22.95 -0.92
N ARG A 165 -1.48 -23.69 -1.91
CA ARG A 165 -0.76 -24.84 -2.49
C ARG A 165 0.44 -24.42 -3.33
N GLU A 166 0.26 -23.37 -4.10
CA GLU A 166 1.31 -22.81 -4.96
C GLU A 166 1.99 -21.63 -4.27
N PRO A 167 3.32 -21.53 -4.32
CA PRO A 167 4.03 -20.39 -3.74
C PRO A 167 3.78 -19.12 -4.55
N PHE A 168 3.77 -17.98 -3.86
CA PHE A 168 3.75 -16.68 -4.52
C PHE A 168 5.14 -16.31 -5.06
N SER A 169 5.20 -15.82 -6.30
CA SER A 169 6.43 -15.24 -6.86
C SER A 169 6.56 -13.75 -6.49
N PHE A 170 7.62 -13.43 -5.75
CA PHE A 170 7.92 -12.08 -5.29
C PHE A 170 8.76 -11.25 -6.28
N GLU A 171 9.23 -11.84 -7.37
CA GLU A 171 10.03 -11.17 -8.39
C GLU A 171 9.38 -9.86 -8.84
N ASP A 172 10.13 -8.76 -8.83
CA ASP A 172 9.65 -7.41 -9.19
C ASP A 172 8.33 -7.01 -8.50
N CYS A 173 8.02 -7.62 -7.35
CA CYS A 173 6.87 -7.23 -6.55
C CYS A 173 7.28 -6.04 -5.68
N ALA A 174 6.43 -5.03 -5.64
CA ALA A 174 6.66 -3.92 -4.72
C ALA A 174 6.27 -4.36 -3.30
N LEU A 175 7.13 -4.11 -2.31
CA LEU A 175 6.84 -4.40 -0.91
C LEU A 175 5.53 -3.77 -0.46
N GLY A 176 5.24 -2.53 -0.88
CA GLY A 176 3.97 -1.87 -0.60
C GLY A 176 2.74 -2.56 -1.19
N ASN A 177 2.87 -3.35 -2.26
CA ASN A 177 1.76 -4.16 -2.78
C ASN A 177 1.45 -5.32 -1.84
N LEU A 178 2.48 -5.92 -1.22
CA LEU A 178 2.30 -6.96 -0.21
C LEU A 178 1.62 -6.40 1.05
N LEU A 179 1.99 -5.17 1.46
CA LEU A 179 1.30 -4.48 2.56
C LEU A 179 -0.18 -4.27 2.26
N LEU A 180 -0.51 -3.84 1.04
CA LEU A 180 -1.91 -3.68 0.62
C LEU A 180 -2.67 -5.01 0.59
N ALA A 181 -2.03 -6.10 0.14
CA ALA A 181 -2.64 -7.43 0.16
C ALA A 181 -2.88 -7.92 1.60
N GLY A 182 -1.90 -7.73 2.48
CA GLY A 182 -2.03 -8.00 3.92
C GLY A 182 -3.20 -7.26 4.55
N ALA A 183 -3.28 -5.94 4.30
CA ALA A 183 -4.38 -5.11 4.79
C ALA A 183 -5.73 -5.56 4.22
N TYR A 184 -5.79 -5.92 2.94
CA TYR A 184 -7.00 -6.44 2.31
C TYR A 184 -7.48 -7.73 2.97
N ILE A 185 -6.57 -8.67 3.23
CA ILE A 185 -6.86 -9.94 3.92
C ILE A 185 -7.35 -9.67 5.34
N ALA A 186 -6.64 -8.84 6.09
CA ALA A 186 -6.97 -8.50 7.48
C ALA A 186 -8.33 -7.78 7.61
N ASN A 187 -8.75 -7.04 6.59
CA ASN A 187 -10.04 -6.37 6.53
C ASN A 187 -11.16 -7.23 5.92
N GLY A 188 -11.05 -8.55 6.00
CA GLY A 188 -12.08 -9.46 5.50
C GLY A 188 -12.35 -9.26 4.01
N ARG A 189 -11.30 -9.00 3.22
CA ARG A 189 -11.37 -8.79 1.76
C ARG A 189 -12.19 -7.56 1.36
N SER A 190 -12.15 -6.51 2.18
CA SER A 190 -12.75 -5.21 1.89
C SER A 190 -11.68 -4.17 1.51
N PHE A 191 -11.59 -3.82 0.22
CA PHE A 191 -10.49 -3.02 -0.33
C PHE A 191 -10.42 -1.58 0.20
N ASN A 192 -11.53 -0.83 0.14
CA ASN A 192 -11.55 0.56 0.63
C ASN A 192 -11.26 0.68 2.14
N PRO A 193 -11.84 -0.17 3.01
CA PRO A 193 -11.44 -0.24 4.41
C PRO A 193 -9.95 -0.52 4.61
N ALA A 194 -9.37 -1.48 3.89
CA ALA A 194 -7.95 -1.80 3.95
C ALA A 194 -7.05 -0.61 3.59
N VAL A 195 -7.33 0.05 2.47
CA VAL A 195 -6.59 1.24 2.03
C VAL A 195 -6.72 2.37 3.06
N THR A 196 -7.93 2.61 3.57
CA THR A 196 -8.19 3.66 4.56
C THR A 196 -7.43 3.41 5.87
N GLN A 197 -7.46 2.17 6.36
CA GLN A 197 -6.74 1.79 7.57
C GLN A 197 -5.23 1.96 7.37
N LEU A 198 -4.69 1.45 6.26
CA LEU A 198 -3.26 1.55 5.96
C LEU A 198 -2.80 3.00 5.79
N ALA A 199 -3.56 3.83 5.06
CA ALA A 199 -3.27 5.25 4.88
C ALA A 199 -3.19 5.99 6.22
N ARG A 200 -4.14 5.73 7.13
CA ARG A 200 -4.13 6.32 8.48
C ARG A 200 -2.97 5.83 9.32
N ALA A 201 -2.70 4.54 9.30
CA ALA A 201 -1.62 3.92 10.07
C ALA A 201 -0.22 4.40 9.63
N LEU A 202 -0.07 4.74 8.35
CA LEU A 202 1.15 5.34 7.78
C LEU A 202 1.16 6.88 7.83
N HIS A 203 0.16 7.51 8.44
CA HIS A 203 0.04 8.97 8.54
C HIS A 203 0.02 9.70 7.18
N CYS A 204 -0.66 9.13 6.19
CA CYS A 204 -0.95 9.84 4.93
C CYS A 204 -1.82 11.07 5.20
N ARG A 205 -1.57 12.16 4.47
CA ARG A 205 -2.24 13.46 4.66
C ARG A 205 -3.55 13.63 3.87
N ALA A 206 -3.96 12.61 3.14
CA ALA A 206 -5.17 12.61 2.33
C ALA A 206 -5.80 11.22 2.29
N ASP A 207 -7.08 11.18 1.95
CA ASP A 207 -7.79 9.93 1.73
C ASP A 207 -7.49 9.37 0.33
N VAL A 208 -7.44 8.05 0.22
CA VAL A 208 -7.37 7.33 -1.07
C VAL A 208 -8.56 6.38 -1.15
N LEU A 209 -9.34 6.49 -2.22
CA LEU A 209 -10.53 5.66 -2.42
C LEU A 209 -10.50 5.01 -3.79
N ASN A 210 -10.82 3.72 -3.80
CA ASN A 210 -11.19 3.02 -5.02
C ASN A 210 -12.57 3.46 -5.50
N VAL A 211 -12.66 3.76 -6.79
CA VAL A 211 -13.89 4.24 -7.44
C VAL A 211 -14.89 3.12 -7.79
N THR A 212 -14.49 1.85 -7.69
CA THR A 212 -15.39 0.71 -7.95
C THR A 212 -16.12 0.25 -6.69
N THR A 213 -17.17 -0.55 -6.88
CA THR A 213 -17.91 -1.25 -5.82
C THR A 213 -17.15 -2.40 -5.16
N GLY A 214 -15.87 -2.59 -5.50
CA GLY A 214 -15.08 -3.76 -5.10
C GLY A 214 -15.00 -4.83 -6.17
N ASP A 215 -15.67 -4.64 -7.31
CA ASP A 215 -15.60 -5.58 -8.43
C ASP A 215 -14.19 -5.61 -9.04
N ASN A 216 -13.72 -6.82 -9.33
CA ASN A 216 -12.48 -7.07 -10.06
C ASN A 216 -12.66 -6.72 -11.55
N ARG A 217 -12.43 -5.45 -11.91
CA ARG A 217 -12.58 -4.93 -13.28
C ARG A 217 -11.24 -4.98 -14.02
N ILE A 218 -11.29 -5.15 -15.33
CA ILE A 218 -10.13 -5.11 -16.23
C ILE A 218 -10.37 -4.01 -17.26
N LEU A 219 -9.33 -3.23 -17.57
CA LEU A 219 -9.40 -2.20 -18.60
C LEU A 219 -9.14 -2.82 -19.97
N VAL A 220 -10.07 -2.61 -20.91
CA VAL A 220 -9.93 -3.05 -22.29
C VAL A 220 -9.93 -1.80 -23.19
N ALA A 221 -9.10 -1.80 -24.21
CA ALA A 221 -9.07 -0.75 -25.23
C ALA A 221 -9.44 -1.38 -26.58
N LEU A 222 -10.47 -0.83 -27.22
CA LEU A 222 -10.79 -1.13 -28.62
C LEU A 222 -9.86 -0.32 -29.51
N LYS A 223 -9.19 -0.98 -30.46
CA LYS A 223 -8.34 -0.29 -31.41
C LYS A 223 -9.18 0.23 -32.58
N ALA A 224 -8.58 1.06 -33.43
CA ALA A 224 -9.28 1.64 -34.57
C ALA A 224 -9.76 0.58 -35.58
N ASP A 225 -9.11 -0.58 -35.62
CA ASP A 225 -9.40 -1.73 -36.47
C ASP A 225 -10.39 -2.75 -35.86
N GLY A 226 -10.88 -2.49 -34.65
CA GLY A 226 -11.75 -3.41 -33.89
C GLY A 226 -10.98 -4.26 -32.90
#